data_AF-A0A7Y9UKU4-F1
#
_entry.id   AF-A0A7Y9UKU4-F1
#
_cell.length_a   1.000
_cell.length_b   1.000
_cell.length_c   1.000
_cell.angle_alpha   90.00
_cell.angle_beta   90.00
_cell.angle_gamma   90.00
#
_symmetry.space_group_name_H-M   'P 1'
#
loop_
_entity.id
_entity.type
_entity.pdbx_description
1 polymer ?
#
loop_
_entity_poly.entity_id
_entity_poly.type
_entity_poly.pdbx_seq_one_letter_code
_entity_poly.pdbx_strand_id
1 'polypeptide(L)'
;MPLRARRTTRLATTATLIAALLTTTAHAGPAAAAEPDHLPATVDLTSPATSLVRVGQGLAVTGTVAGAVAGVGEDRRVRLHLRTPNGLLPMGPAVTTADDGSFRLPVPTWWAWRGTLVTTVERREAVLPLGLLGALVGVVLDAVTTALASPVEVTLGWSGAGSPTAWRPLLRGFRYDPCSPLTYRVNPTGAPAGGVRAVHGTFRRIAEASGLRFRYAGRTTAIPFNDVRRARYAPRTSLTIAWATPRQVRRLAGGVVGIGGSGGRMTSDGSVGVFDRGGVVLDRTFRAPARFGPGQTLGTLLLHEVGHAVGLGHVGDARQVMYPSLRPDALGRWGAGDLAGLRRVGAGQGCASLTAATRVAGRTVAGGAPEVVRFAPDPHAYALGGTDAAAGAHPHG
;
A
#
# COMPACT_ATOMS: atom_id res chain seq x y z
N MET A 1 -92.24 -18.38 -30.89
CA MET A 1 -93.07 -17.17 -30.66
C MET A 1 -92.19 -16.07 -30.04
N PRO A 2 -92.56 -14.79 -30.14
CA PRO A 2 -91.63 -13.71 -30.56
C PRO A 2 -91.09 -12.85 -29.38
N LEU A 3 -90.26 -11.79 -29.50
CA LEU A 3 -90.23 -10.64 -30.42
C LEU A 3 -88.83 -9.95 -30.51
N ARG A 4 -88.68 -8.98 -31.43
CA ARG A 4 -87.51 -8.10 -31.69
C ARG A 4 -87.25 -7.13 -30.50
N ALA A 5 -86.18 -6.33 -30.34
CA ALA A 5 -85.32 -5.56 -31.26
C ALA A 5 -84.09 -4.96 -30.47
N ARG A 6 -83.14 -4.10 -30.93
CA ARG A 6 -82.73 -3.53 -32.25
C ARG A 6 -81.31 -2.85 -32.13
N ARG A 7 -80.53 -2.85 -33.23
CA ARG A 7 -79.50 -1.84 -33.66
C ARG A 7 -78.08 -1.78 -33.04
N THR A 8 -77.19 -1.27 -33.90
CA THR A 8 -75.71 -1.33 -33.98
C THR A 8 -75.03 0.02 -33.71
N THR A 9 -73.76 -0.01 -33.29
CA THR A 9 -72.75 1.00 -33.69
C THR A 9 -71.33 0.42 -33.70
N ARG A 10 -70.53 0.78 -34.72
CA ARG A 10 -69.06 0.60 -34.80
C ARG A 10 -68.42 1.99 -34.79
N LEU A 11 -67.16 2.10 -34.34
CA LEU A 11 -66.07 3.02 -34.77
C LEU A 11 -64.97 2.87 -33.70
N ALA A 12 -63.75 2.37 -33.94
CA ALA A 12 -62.72 2.62 -34.97
C ALA A 12 -61.87 3.87 -34.69
N THR A 13 -60.55 3.66 -34.76
CA THR A 13 -59.45 4.57 -34.40
C THR A 13 -59.30 5.78 -35.34
N THR A 14 -58.87 6.91 -34.77
CA THR A 14 -58.28 8.04 -35.50
C THR A 14 -57.01 8.51 -34.80
N ALA A 15 -55.93 8.64 -35.58
CA ALA A 15 -54.73 9.37 -35.19
C ALA A 15 -54.88 10.84 -35.60
N THR A 16 -54.22 11.76 -34.88
CA THR A 16 -54.22 13.19 -35.22
C THR A 16 -52.82 13.77 -35.01
N LEU A 17 -52.21 14.27 -36.09
CA LEU A 17 -51.06 15.18 -36.01
C LEU A 17 -51.52 16.52 -35.44
N ILE A 18 -50.71 17.14 -34.58
CA ILE A 18 -50.74 18.59 -34.38
C ILE A 18 -49.29 19.09 -34.41
N ALA A 19 -49.03 20.07 -35.27
CA ALA A 19 -47.76 20.76 -35.37
C ALA A 19 -47.96 22.26 -35.12
N ALA A 20 -47.03 22.84 -34.35
CA ALA A 20 -46.72 24.27 -34.22
C ALA A 20 -47.87 25.29 -33.95
N LEU A 21 -47.84 25.85 -32.74
CA LEU A 21 -47.99 27.30 -32.59
C LEU A 21 -46.86 27.81 -31.67
N LEU A 22 -45.96 28.64 -32.21
CA LEU A 22 -44.88 29.27 -31.46
C LEU A 22 -45.42 30.54 -30.78
N THR A 23 -45.61 30.50 -29.46
CA THR A 23 -45.81 31.69 -28.63
C THR A 23 -44.57 31.92 -27.76
N THR A 24 -43.73 32.87 -28.16
CA THR A 24 -42.57 33.31 -27.38
C THR A 24 -43.03 34.08 -26.14
N THR A 25 -43.36 33.36 -25.07
CA THR A 25 -43.49 33.94 -23.74
C THR A 25 -42.11 34.04 -23.11
N ALA A 26 -41.60 35.26 -22.99
CA ALA A 26 -40.36 35.55 -22.29
C ALA A 26 -40.53 35.19 -20.81
N HIS A 27 -40.16 33.95 -20.45
CA HIS A 27 -40.02 33.56 -19.07
C HIS A 27 -38.81 34.31 -18.52
N ALA A 28 -39.04 35.28 -17.64
CA ALA A 28 -38.01 35.77 -16.76
C ALA A 28 -37.39 34.54 -16.08
N GLY A 29 -36.09 34.32 -16.30
CA GLY A 29 -35.39 33.25 -15.61
C GLY A 29 -35.57 33.40 -14.10
N PRO A 30 -35.59 32.30 -13.32
CA PRO A 30 -35.55 32.43 -11.87
C PRO A 30 -34.37 33.33 -11.54
N ALA A 31 -34.64 34.41 -10.80
CA ALA A 31 -33.59 35.29 -10.33
C ALA A 31 -32.53 34.41 -9.66
N ALA A 32 -31.27 34.54 -10.09
CA ALA A 32 -30.19 33.79 -9.48
C ALA A 32 -30.20 34.12 -8.00
N ALA A 33 -30.67 33.18 -7.18
CA ALA A 33 -30.55 33.29 -5.74
C ALA A 33 -29.05 33.43 -5.49
N ALA A 34 -28.66 34.55 -4.87
CA ALA A 34 -27.27 34.78 -4.54
C ALA A 34 -26.80 33.57 -3.71
N GLU A 35 -25.87 32.81 -4.28
CA GLU A 35 -25.17 31.78 -3.52
C GLU A 35 -24.58 32.49 -2.29
N PRO A 36 -24.81 32.01 -1.06
CA PRO A 36 -24.24 32.67 0.10
C PRO A 36 -22.72 32.72 -0.07
N ASP A 37 -22.09 33.86 0.22
CA ASP A 37 -20.64 34.06 0.18
C ASP A 37 -19.95 33.16 1.24
N HIS A 38 -19.87 31.86 0.94
CA HIS A 38 -19.19 30.86 1.73
C HIS A 38 -17.70 30.93 1.39
N LEU A 39 -17.01 31.88 2.02
CA LEU A 39 -15.55 31.97 2.02
C LEU A 39 -14.93 30.57 2.26
N PRO A 40 -13.97 30.14 1.43
CA PRO A 40 -13.39 28.82 1.58
C PRO A 40 -12.67 28.72 2.93
N ALA A 41 -13.03 27.71 3.72
CA ALA A 41 -12.49 27.53 5.07
C ALA A 41 -10.96 27.44 5.08
N THR A 42 -10.31 28.37 5.77
CA THR A 42 -8.86 28.44 5.88
C THR A 42 -8.36 27.48 6.96
N VAL A 43 -7.15 26.95 6.77
CA VAL A 43 -6.50 26.07 7.75
C VAL A 43 -5.13 26.63 8.09
N ASP A 44 -5.05 27.27 9.25
CA ASP A 44 -3.81 27.83 9.75
C ASP A 44 -3.03 26.76 10.53
N LEU A 45 -1.89 26.36 9.97
CA LEU A 45 -1.02 25.35 10.58
C LEU A 45 0.06 26.02 11.44
N THR A 46 -0.03 25.81 12.75
CA THR A 46 1.13 25.88 13.65
C THR A 46 1.91 24.56 13.54
N SER A 47 2.47 24.32 12.35
CA SER A 47 3.45 23.25 12.16
C SER A 47 4.73 23.59 12.92
N PRO A 48 5.37 22.63 13.62
CA PRO A 48 6.78 22.80 13.95
C PRO A 48 7.55 22.96 12.63
N ALA A 49 8.45 23.95 12.58
CA ALA A 49 9.37 24.10 11.47
C ALA A 49 10.24 22.84 11.33
N THR A 50 10.53 22.44 10.08
CA THR A 50 11.47 21.38 9.64
C THR A 50 12.00 20.48 10.76
N SER A 51 11.21 19.49 11.17
CA SER A 51 11.63 18.58 12.24
C SER A 51 12.47 17.43 11.67
N LEU A 52 13.78 17.45 11.98
CA LEU A 52 14.63 16.27 11.91
C LEU A 52 14.33 15.40 13.13
N VAL A 53 13.76 14.22 12.91
CA VAL A 53 13.21 13.36 13.98
C VAL A 53 13.81 11.97 13.88
N ARG A 54 14.07 11.30 15.00
CA ARG A 54 14.48 9.89 14.99
C ARG A 54 13.27 8.96 14.86
N VAL A 55 13.48 7.78 14.30
CA VAL A 55 12.42 6.75 14.26
C VAL A 55 11.86 6.51 15.67
N GLY A 56 10.52 6.56 15.79
CA GLY A 56 9.79 6.36 17.03
C GLY A 56 9.75 7.55 17.99
N GLN A 57 10.47 8.65 17.72
CA GLN A 57 10.36 9.88 18.51
C GLN A 57 9.00 10.55 18.23
N GLY A 58 8.34 11.01 19.29
CA GLY A 58 7.03 11.66 19.19
C GLY A 58 7.10 12.99 18.44
N LEU A 59 6.18 13.19 17.49
CA LEU A 59 5.97 14.42 16.75
C LEU A 59 4.45 14.61 16.56
N ALA A 60 3.98 15.85 16.54
CA ALA A 60 2.59 16.19 16.23
C ALA A 60 2.53 17.41 15.32
N VAL A 61 1.52 17.47 14.46
CA VAL A 61 1.09 18.69 13.77
C VAL A 61 -0.08 19.26 14.55
N THR A 62 -0.01 20.54 14.87
CA THR A 62 -1.09 21.33 15.48
C THR A 62 -1.54 22.42 14.51
N GLY A 63 -2.74 22.93 14.72
CA GLY A 63 -3.31 24.01 13.92
C GLY A 63 -4.74 24.31 14.31
N THR A 64 -5.33 25.26 13.61
CA THR A 64 -6.72 25.70 13.74
C THR A 64 -7.40 25.73 12.38
N VAL A 65 -8.63 25.23 12.32
CA VAL A 65 -9.50 25.39 11.14
C VAL A 65 -10.40 26.61 11.38
N ALA A 66 -10.41 27.55 10.44
CA ALA A 66 -11.17 28.79 10.52
C ALA A 66 -12.17 28.93 9.36
N GLY A 67 -13.21 29.75 9.56
CA GLY A 67 -14.29 29.94 8.61
C GLY A 67 -15.30 28.78 8.56
N ALA A 68 -16.41 29.02 7.86
CA ALA A 68 -17.45 28.02 7.63
C ALA A 68 -17.05 27.12 6.45
N VAL A 69 -16.90 25.82 6.68
CA VAL A 69 -16.71 24.85 5.59
C VAL A 69 -18.09 24.49 5.05
N ALA A 70 -18.46 24.96 3.84
CA ALA A 70 -19.76 24.64 3.26
C ALA A 70 -20.01 23.12 3.23
N GLY A 71 -21.15 22.66 3.78
CA GLY A 71 -21.49 21.24 3.88
C GLY A 71 -20.73 20.45 4.96
N VAL A 72 -20.04 21.10 5.90
CA VAL A 72 -19.51 20.47 7.12
C VAL A 72 -20.08 21.20 8.32
N GLY A 73 -20.68 20.45 9.26
CA GLY A 73 -21.08 21.02 10.54
C GLY A 73 -19.88 21.42 11.39
N GLU A 74 -20.15 21.90 12.60
CA GLU A 74 -19.13 22.32 13.59
C GLU A 74 -18.07 21.22 13.84
N ASP A 75 -18.52 19.96 13.75
CA ASP A 75 -17.82 18.67 13.78
C ASP A 75 -16.83 18.45 12.60
N ARG A 76 -15.87 19.37 12.42
CA ARG A 76 -14.86 19.33 11.35
C ARG A 76 -13.84 18.21 11.60
N ARG A 77 -13.59 17.35 10.60
CA ARG A 77 -12.62 16.25 10.69
C ARG A 77 -11.35 16.58 9.94
N VAL A 78 -10.20 16.45 10.59
CA VAL A 78 -8.88 16.76 10.03
C VAL A 78 -8.04 15.50 9.92
N ARG A 79 -7.37 15.26 8.79
CA ARG A 79 -6.50 14.09 8.57
C ARG A 79 -5.08 14.49 8.17
N LEU A 80 -4.11 13.74 8.67
CA LEU A 80 -2.72 13.82 8.24
C LEU A 80 -2.43 12.83 7.09
N HIS A 81 -1.80 13.33 6.04
CA HIS A 81 -1.34 12.55 4.90
C HIS A 81 0.16 12.77 4.65
N LEU A 82 0.80 11.78 4.03
CA LEU A 82 2.11 11.91 3.41
C LEU A 82 1.89 12.10 1.90
N ARG A 83 2.46 13.17 1.34
CA ARG A 83 2.48 13.41 -0.12
C ARG A 83 3.45 12.43 -0.76
N THR A 84 2.97 11.73 -1.79
CA THR A 84 3.72 10.75 -2.59
C THR A 84 3.54 11.04 -4.07
N PRO A 85 4.35 10.47 -4.98
CA PRO A 85 4.19 10.65 -6.42
C PRO A 85 2.81 10.25 -6.96
N ASN A 86 2.15 9.29 -6.32
CA ASN A 86 0.85 8.76 -6.74
C ASN A 86 -0.31 9.25 -5.82
N GLY A 87 -0.15 10.42 -5.19
CA GLY A 87 -1.20 11.05 -4.37
C GLY A 87 -0.90 11.06 -2.86
N LEU A 88 -1.97 11.17 -2.05
CA LEU A 88 -1.89 11.35 -0.59
C LEU A 88 -2.06 10.02 0.16
N LEU A 89 -1.01 9.53 0.80
CA LEU A 89 -1.06 8.35 1.68
C LEU A 89 -1.61 8.75 3.07
N PRO A 90 -2.73 8.19 3.56
CA PRO A 90 -3.22 8.46 4.90
C PRO A 90 -2.26 7.97 5.99
N MET A 91 -1.85 8.88 6.89
CA MET A 91 -0.90 8.56 7.97
C MET A 91 -1.59 8.14 9.27
N GLY A 92 -2.90 8.33 9.38
CA GLY A 92 -3.70 7.93 10.54
C GLY A 92 -5.20 8.07 10.29
N PRO A 93 -6.05 7.78 11.29
CA PRO A 93 -7.45 8.19 11.28
C PRO A 93 -7.56 9.72 11.28
N ALA A 94 -8.67 10.27 10.78
CA ALA A 94 -8.99 11.68 10.99
C ALA A 94 -9.49 11.93 12.42
N VAL A 95 -9.08 13.06 12.99
CA VAL A 95 -9.42 13.57 14.32
C VAL A 95 -10.45 14.70 14.15
N THR A 96 -11.46 14.78 15.03
CA THR A 96 -12.38 15.93 15.05
C THR A 96 -11.69 17.13 15.70
N THR A 97 -11.90 18.35 15.18
CA THR A 97 -11.46 19.57 15.85
C THR A 97 -12.17 19.74 17.20
N ALA A 98 -11.57 20.49 18.12
CA ALA A 98 -12.31 21.08 19.23
C ALA A 98 -13.27 22.19 18.73
N ASP A 99 -14.10 22.70 19.64
CA ASP A 99 -15.13 23.71 19.35
C ASP A 99 -14.51 25.01 18.79
N ASP A 100 -13.32 25.39 19.29
CA ASP A 100 -12.50 26.51 18.80
C ASP A 100 -11.83 26.27 17.43
N GLY A 101 -12.03 25.09 16.84
CA GLY A 101 -11.40 24.66 15.59
C GLY A 101 -9.97 24.15 15.73
N SER A 102 -9.41 24.08 16.94
CA SER A 102 -8.06 23.56 17.16
C SER A 102 -7.98 22.04 16.97
N PHE A 103 -6.82 21.54 16.57
CA PHE A 103 -6.56 20.10 16.47
C PHE A 103 -5.10 19.74 16.77
N ARG A 104 -4.89 18.45 17.09
CA ARG A 104 -3.58 17.83 17.25
C ARG A 104 -3.54 16.47 16.55
N LEU A 105 -2.73 16.36 15.51
CA LEU A 105 -2.52 15.14 14.74
C LEU A 105 -1.16 14.52 15.08
N PRO A 106 -1.09 13.30 15.64
CA PRO A 106 0.18 12.63 15.85
C PRO A 106 0.82 12.29 14.50
N VAL A 107 2.09 12.65 14.31
CA VAL A 107 2.85 12.27 13.12
C VAL A 107 3.48 10.89 13.37
N PRO A 108 3.16 9.87 12.55
CA PRO A 108 3.81 8.58 12.68
C PRO A 108 5.26 8.67 12.18
N THR A 109 6.22 8.40 13.06
CA THR A 109 7.67 8.45 12.81
C THR A 109 8.30 7.05 12.76
N TRP A 110 7.54 6.05 12.32
CA TRP A 110 7.98 4.64 12.27
C TRP A 110 8.64 4.26 10.92
N TRP A 111 8.85 5.23 10.04
CA TRP A 111 9.50 5.13 8.72
C TRP A 111 10.71 6.08 8.69
N ALA A 112 11.67 5.91 7.78
CA ALA A 112 12.91 6.69 7.79
C ALA A 112 13.34 7.23 6.41
N TRP A 113 12.71 8.32 5.97
CA TRP A 113 13.22 9.17 4.88
C TRP A 113 12.72 10.62 5.04
N ARG A 114 13.04 11.49 4.06
CA ARG A 114 12.44 12.83 3.94
C ARG A 114 11.16 12.78 3.12
N GLY A 115 10.06 13.31 3.67
CA GLY A 115 8.77 13.44 3.01
C GLY A 115 8.08 14.76 3.31
N THR A 116 6.88 14.92 2.77
CA THR A 116 6.08 16.14 2.92
C THR A 116 4.72 15.75 3.49
N LEU A 117 4.40 16.25 4.67
CA LEU A 117 3.11 16.10 5.29
C LEU A 117 2.11 17.08 4.65
N VAL A 118 0.87 16.65 4.52
CA VAL A 118 -0.26 17.47 4.07
C VAL A 118 -1.40 17.20 5.02
N THR A 119 -2.02 18.26 5.52
CA THR A 119 -3.20 18.18 6.37
C THR A 119 -4.43 18.54 5.54
N THR A 120 -5.51 17.77 5.67
CA THR A 120 -6.76 17.94 4.92
C THR A 120 -7.95 18.02 5.86
N VAL A 121 -8.99 18.77 5.47
CA VAL A 121 -10.30 18.76 6.16
C VAL A 121 -11.28 17.91 5.35
N GLU A 122 -11.89 16.92 5.99
CA GLU A 122 -12.83 16.00 5.37
C GLU A 122 -14.26 16.55 5.53
N ARG A 123 -15.01 16.71 4.43
CA ARG A 123 -16.47 16.90 4.56
C ARG A 123 -17.10 15.62 5.10
N ARG A 124 -18.09 15.77 5.99
CA ARG A 124 -19.12 14.74 6.16
C ARG A 124 -20.20 15.00 5.13
N GLU A 125 -20.22 14.25 4.03
CA GLU A 125 -21.48 14.11 3.29
C GLU A 125 -22.47 13.37 4.18
N ALA A 126 -23.62 14.00 4.46
CA ALA A 126 -24.74 13.33 5.09
C ALA A 126 -25.29 12.31 4.07
N VAL A 127 -25.14 11.02 4.36
CA VAL A 127 -25.77 9.97 3.57
C VAL A 127 -27.28 10.00 3.87
N LEU A 128 -28.00 10.85 3.13
CA LEU A 128 -29.44 10.80 3.09
C LEU A 128 -29.86 9.45 2.48
N PRO A 129 -30.71 8.66 3.15
CA PRO A 129 -31.25 7.46 2.53
C PRO A 129 -32.19 7.86 1.39
N LEU A 130 -31.73 7.72 0.14
CA LEU A 130 -32.63 7.71 -1.00
C LEU A 130 -33.62 6.54 -0.81
N GLY A 131 -34.89 6.88 -0.64
CA GLY A 131 -35.93 5.92 -0.31
C GLY A 131 -36.09 4.85 -1.40
N LEU A 132 -36.22 3.60 -0.97
CA LEU A 132 -36.88 2.51 -1.70
C LEU A 132 -36.59 2.41 -3.21
N LEU A 133 -35.32 2.27 -3.59
CA LEU A 133 -34.83 1.42 -4.70
C LEU A 133 -33.29 1.41 -4.68
N GLY A 134 -32.69 0.24 -4.45
CA GLY A 134 -31.27 0.13 -4.08
C GLY A 134 -30.29 0.66 -5.13
N ALA A 135 -29.42 1.59 -4.73
CA ALA A 135 -28.35 2.16 -5.55
C ALA A 135 -27.02 2.20 -4.77
N LEU A 136 -25.89 2.27 -5.50
CA LEU A 136 -24.54 2.22 -4.91
C LEU A 136 -24.29 3.37 -3.91
N VAL A 137 -23.74 3.03 -2.74
CA VAL A 137 -23.08 4.00 -1.86
C VAL A 137 -21.72 4.37 -2.47
N GLY A 138 -21.70 5.42 -3.28
CA GLY A 138 -20.48 6.06 -3.77
C GLY A 138 -20.16 7.30 -2.93
N VAL A 139 -19.19 7.19 -2.01
CA VAL A 139 -18.68 8.37 -1.28
C VAL A 139 -17.73 9.14 -2.18
N VAL A 140 -18.11 10.36 -2.57
CA VAL A 140 -17.20 11.29 -3.27
C VAL A 140 -16.56 12.18 -2.21
N LEU A 141 -15.30 11.89 -1.87
CA LEU A 141 -14.53 12.72 -0.94
C LEU A 141 -13.97 13.95 -1.67
N ASP A 142 -14.81 14.97 -1.86
CA ASP A 142 -14.36 16.32 -2.20
C ASP A 142 -13.64 16.93 -0.99
N ALA A 143 -12.32 16.73 -0.94
CA ALA A 143 -11.46 17.23 0.12
C ALA A 143 -11.44 18.77 0.10
N VAL A 144 -11.97 19.41 1.14
CA VAL A 144 -11.95 20.87 1.26
C VAL A 144 -10.64 21.29 1.91
N THR A 145 -10.01 22.27 1.27
CA THR A 145 -8.75 22.92 1.65
C THR A 145 -7.62 22.01 2.16
N THR A 146 -6.67 21.75 1.26
CA THR A 146 -5.33 21.26 1.66
C THR A 146 -4.58 22.36 2.39
N ALA A 147 -4.28 22.13 3.66
CA ALA A 147 -3.42 23.00 4.45
C ALA A 147 -1.93 22.83 4.07
N LEU A 148 -1.10 23.72 4.59
CA LEU A 148 0.32 23.88 4.21
C LEU A 148 1.12 22.56 4.21
N ALA A 149 2.04 22.47 3.26
CA ALA A 149 2.86 21.29 3.02
C ALA A 149 4.13 21.29 3.89
N SER A 150 4.08 20.67 5.07
CA SER A 150 5.21 20.66 6.01
C SER A 150 6.25 19.57 5.66
N PRO A 151 7.54 19.91 5.42
CA PRO A 151 8.59 18.93 5.28
C PRO A 151 8.91 18.25 6.62
N VAL A 152 9.03 16.92 6.60
CA VAL A 152 9.49 16.11 7.74
C VAL A 152 10.61 15.19 7.29
N GLU A 153 11.64 15.04 8.13
CA GLU A 153 12.72 14.09 7.88
C GLU A 153 12.86 13.16 9.07
N VAL A 154 12.50 11.90 8.87
CA VAL A 154 12.64 10.87 9.89
C VAL A 154 13.87 10.03 9.58
N THR A 155 14.73 9.80 10.57
CA THR A 155 16.03 9.16 10.40
C THR A 155 16.21 7.94 11.30
N LEU A 156 17.03 6.99 10.83
CA LEU A 156 17.42 5.81 11.61
C LEU A 156 18.48 6.14 12.70
N GLY A 157 19.01 7.36 12.72
CA GLY A 157 20.18 7.73 13.53
C GLY A 157 21.51 7.13 13.05
N TRP A 158 21.52 6.50 11.87
CA TRP A 158 22.69 5.96 11.18
C TRP A 158 22.46 5.97 9.66
N SER A 159 23.53 5.92 8.87
CA SER A 159 23.50 5.83 7.40
C SER A 159 23.85 4.43 6.90
N GLY A 160 23.20 4.00 5.83
CA GLY A 160 23.52 2.74 5.15
C GLY A 160 24.87 2.82 4.43
N ALA A 161 25.58 1.69 4.35
CA ALA A 161 26.85 1.60 3.64
C ALA A 161 26.66 1.34 2.14
N GLY A 162 27.67 1.65 1.32
CA GLY A 162 27.64 1.43 -0.13
C GLY A 162 26.84 2.48 -0.91
N SER A 163 26.48 2.16 -2.16
CA SER A 163 25.81 3.12 -3.04
C SER A 163 24.29 3.15 -2.85
N PRO A 164 23.63 4.31 -2.80
CA PRO A 164 22.16 4.40 -2.83
C PRO A 164 21.55 3.93 -4.17
N THR A 165 22.35 3.75 -5.23
CA THR A 165 21.91 3.15 -6.50
C THR A 165 22.08 1.63 -6.55
N ALA A 166 22.73 1.01 -5.56
CA ALA A 166 22.94 -0.43 -5.50
C ALA A 166 21.68 -1.18 -4.99
N TRP A 167 20.57 -1.07 -5.73
CA TRP A 167 19.34 -1.82 -5.47
C TRP A 167 18.65 -2.20 -6.78
N ARG A 168 17.90 -3.29 -6.77
CA ARG A 168 17.05 -3.74 -7.88
C ARG A 168 15.69 -4.18 -7.35
N PRO A 169 14.59 -4.00 -8.10
CA PRO A 169 13.31 -4.61 -7.76
C PRO A 169 13.36 -6.12 -8.05
N LEU A 170 12.63 -6.93 -7.27
CA LEU A 170 12.43 -8.36 -7.53
C LEU A 170 11.71 -8.57 -8.86
N LEU A 171 10.62 -7.83 -9.06
CA LEU A 171 9.87 -7.75 -10.31
C LEU A 171 9.60 -6.27 -10.63
N ARG A 172 9.92 -5.86 -11.86
CA ARG A 172 9.74 -4.46 -12.31
C ARG A 172 8.26 -4.08 -12.25
N GLY A 173 7.94 -2.95 -11.62
CA GLY A 173 6.56 -2.45 -11.52
C GLY A 173 5.69 -3.10 -10.44
N PHE A 174 6.20 -4.09 -9.70
CA PHE A 174 5.49 -4.72 -8.59
C PHE A 174 5.85 -4.13 -7.23
N ARG A 175 4.83 -3.94 -6.38
CA ARG A 175 4.98 -3.55 -4.97
C ARG A 175 3.74 -3.95 -4.16
N TYR A 176 3.84 -3.93 -2.85
CA TYR A 176 2.66 -4.03 -1.99
C TYR A 176 1.88 -2.71 -1.96
N ASP A 177 0.57 -2.78 -1.71
CA ASP A 177 -0.24 -1.59 -1.43
C ASP A 177 -0.04 -1.14 0.03
N PRO A 178 0.58 0.03 0.29
CA PRO A 178 0.81 0.52 1.65
C PRO A 178 -0.46 1.04 2.33
N CYS A 179 -1.56 1.24 1.58
CA CYS A 179 -2.77 1.87 2.09
C CYS A 179 -3.61 0.98 3.01
N SER A 180 -3.22 -0.29 3.18
CA SER A 180 -3.70 -1.15 4.28
C SER A 180 -2.53 -1.89 4.96
N PRO A 181 -2.60 -2.19 6.28
CA PRO A 181 -1.57 -2.97 6.94
C PRO A 181 -1.46 -4.40 6.41
N LEU A 182 -0.28 -4.75 5.90
CA LEU A 182 0.08 -6.09 5.47
C LEU A 182 0.07 -7.04 6.65
N THR A 183 -0.48 -8.23 6.48
CA THR A 183 -0.53 -9.25 7.54
C THR A 183 0.58 -10.26 7.36
N TYR A 184 1.24 -10.65 8.44
CA TYR A 184 2.19 -11.77 8.40
C TYR A 184 1.85 -12.86 9.42
N ARG A 185 2.10 -14.11 9.02
CA ARG A 185 1.98 -15.29 9.89
C ARG A 185 3.29 -16.06 9.93
N VAL A 186 3.54 -16.71 11.06
CA VAL A 186 4.76 -17.48 11.29
C VAL A 186 4.42 -18.93 11.60
N ASN A 187 5.02 -19.86 10.88
CA ASN A 187 5.07 -21.26 11.25
C ASN A 187 6.33 -21.49 12.11
N PRO A 188 6.20 -21.68 13.44
CA PRO A 188 7.35 -21.83 14.33
C PRO A 188 8.00 -23.22 14.28
N THR A 189 7.45 -24.15 13.50
CA THR A 189 7.89 -25.55 13.46
C THR A 189 9.32 -25.64 12.91
N GLY A 190 10.26 -26.08 13.74
CA GLY A 190 11.67 -26.15 13.37
C GLY A 190 12.42 -24.81 13.47
N ALA A 191 11.80 -23.74 13.98
CA ALA A 191 12.51 -22.50 14.27
C ALA A 191 13.55 -22.71 15.38
N PRO A 192 14.77 -22.12 15.27
CA PRO A 192 15.73 -22.13 16.37
C PRO A 192 15.25 -21.26 17.53
N ALA A 193 15.86 -21.44 18.71
CA ALA A 193 15.58 -20.62 19.89
C ALA A 193 15.73 -19.11 19.55
N GLY A 194 14.70 -18.32 19.85
CA GLY A 194 14.64 -16.89 19.50
C GLY A 194 14.32 -16.58 18.03
N GLY A 195 14.14 -17.57 17.15
CA GLY A 195 13.87 -17.34 15.72
C GLY A 195 12.60 -16.55 15.44
N VAL A 196 11.50 -16.84 16.13
CA VAL A 196 10.23 -16.08 16.01
C VAL A 196 10.40 -14.63 16.49
N ARG A 197 11.18 -14.39 17.56
CA ARG A 197 11.54 -13.04 18.03
C ARG A 197 12.38 -12.29 16.99
N ALA A 198 13.29 -12.98 16.30
CA ALA A 198 14.04 -12.40 15.18
C ALA A 198 13.08 -11.99 14.04
N VAL A 199 12.12 -12.83 13.65
CA VAL A 199 11.10 -12.47 12.62
C VAL A 199 10.35 -11.18 12.97
N HIS A 200 9.89 -11.03 14.22
CA HIS A 200 9.24 -9.78 14.66
C HIS A 200 10.21 -8.57 14.58
N GLY A 201 11.48 -8.75 14.96
CA GLY A 201 12.52 -7.74 14.84
C GLY A 201 12.90 -7.36 13.39
N THR A 202 12.70 -8.28 12.44
CA THR A 202 12.88 -8.05 11.00
C THR A 202 11.72 -7.23 10.45
N PHE A 203 10.47 -7.59 10.76
CA PHE A 203 9.31 -6.81 10.31
C PHE A 203 9.34 -5.37 10.82
N ARG A 204 9.87 -5.13 12.03
CA ARG A 204 10.12 -3.77 12.51
C ARG A 204 11.12 -3.02 11.61
N ARG A 205 12.28 -3.61 11.31
CA ARG A 205 13.32 -3.02 10.45
C ARG A 205 12.90 -2.82 9.00
N ILE A 206 12.03 -3.68 8.48
CA ILE A 206 11.42 -3.50 7.15
C ILE A 206 10.42 -2.34 7.20
N ALA A 207 9.58 -2.24 8.25
CA ALA A 207 8.67 -1.11 8.43
C ALA A 207 9.42 0.22 8.50
N GLU A 208 10.51 0.27 9.27
CA GLU A 208 11.41 1.43 9.41
C GLU A 208 11.97 1.89 8.06
N ALA A 209 12.43 0.97 7.19
CA ALA A 209 13.05 1.31 5.92
C ALA A 209 12.07 1.50 4.74
N SER A 210 10.94 0.80 4.73
CA SER A 210 9.97 0.82 3.61
C SER A 210 8.71 1.64 3.88
N GLY A 211 8.42 1.95 5.14
CA GLY A 211 7.13 2.46 5.58
C GLY A 211 5.95 1.58 5.19
N LEU A 212 6.14 0.27 5.04
CA LEU A 212 5.05 -0.69 4.96
C LEU A 212 4.57 -1.05 6.37
N ARG A 213 3.26 -0.97 6.62
CA ARG A 213 2.67 -1.32 7.92
C ARG A 213 2.49 -2.83 8.01
N PHE A 214 2.96 -3.46 9.07
CA PHE A 214 2.81 -4.90 9.29
C PHE A 214 2.02 -5.23 10.55
N ARG A 215 1.09 -6.19 10.45
CA ARG A 215 0.37 -6.78 11.59
C ARG A 215 0.67 -8.27 11.69
N TYR A 216 1.17 -8.71 12.84
CA TYR A 216 1.26 -10.14 13.12
C TYR A 216 -0.16 -10.71 13.27
N ALA A 217 -0.51 -11.70 12.45
CA ALA A 217 -1.83 -12.33 12.43
C ALA A 217 -1.86 -13.68 13.19
N GLY A 218 -0.78 -14.01 13.91
CA GLY A 218 -0.65 -15.26 14.67
C GLY A 218 0.12 -16.36 13.92
N ARG A 219 0.08 -17.57 14.48
CA ARG A 219 0.78 -18.74 13.94
C ARG A 219 0.10 -19.27 12.66
N THR A 220 0.80 -20.15 11.96
CA THR A 220 0.28 -20.97 10.84
C THR A 220 1.04 -22.30 10.75
N THR A 221 0.51 -23.26 9.99
CA THR A 221 1.20 -24.50 9.59
C THR A 221 1.67 -24.47 8.13
N ALA A 222 1.35 -23.41 7.39
CA ALA A 222 1.79 -23.24 6.00
C ALA A 222 3.33 -23.15 5.92
N ILE A 223 3.89 -23.72 4.86
CA ILE A 223 5.31 -23.63 4.49
C ILE A 223 5.35 -23.05 3.07
N PRO A 224 5.91 -21.84 2.87
CA PRO A 224 6.10 -21.29 1.53
C PRO A 224 6.98 -22.20 0.66
N PHE A 225 6.72 -22.19 -0.64
CA PHE A 225 7.50 -22.94 -1.64
C PHE A 225 7.58 -24.47 -1.41
N ASN A 226 6.63 -25.06 -0.66
CA ASN A 226 6.61 -26.49 -0.39
C ASN A 226 6.25 -27.30 -1.65
N ASP A 227 7.20 -28.13 -2.09
CA ASP A 227 7.11 -28.94 -3.32
C ASP A 227 6.32 -30.25 -3.12
N VAL A 228 6.19 -30.72 -1.87
CA VAL A 228 5.60 -32.03 -1.54
C VAL A 228 4.12 -31.91 -1.16
N ARG A 229 3.71 -30.80 -0.54
CA ARG A 229 2.33 -30.53 -0.13
C ARG A 229 1.97 -29.07 -0.40
N ARG A 230 0.94 -28.86 -1.22
CA ARG A 230 0.39 -27.52 -1.50
C ARG A 230 0.02 -26.80 -0.20
N ALA A 231 0.73 -25.70 0.08
CA ALA A 231 0.51 -24.90 1.28
C ALA A 231 -0.90 -24.30 1.32
N ARG A 232 -1.59 -24.48 2.45
CA ARG A 232 -2.90 -23.86 2.73
C ARG A 232 -2.70 -22.59 3.55
N TYR A 233 -2.68 -21.45 2.87
CA TYR A 233 -2.58 -20.14 3.51
C TYR A 233 -3.92 -19.72 4.11
N ALA A 234 -3.90 -19.18 5.33
CA ALA A 234 -5.10 -18.60 5.93
C ALA A 234 -5.53 -17.35 5.15
N PRO A 235 -6.85 -17.07 5.01
CA PRO A 235 -7.34 -15.86 4.35
C PRO A 235 -6.73 -14.58 4.92
N ARG A 236 -6.62 -13.55 4.07
CA ARG A 236 -6.04 -12.23 4.43
C ARG A 236 -4.66 -12.36 5.10
N THR A 237 -3.78 -13.18 4.53
CA THR A 237 -2.35 -13.31 4.91
C THR A 237 -1.48 -12.79 3.78
N SER A 238 -0.87 -11.62 3.94
CA SER A 238 0.05 -11.05 2.95
C SER A 238 1.37 -11.81 2.92
N LEU A 239 2.01 -12.08 4.06
CA LEU A 239 3.30 -12.77 4.15
C LEU A 239 3.24 -14.01 5.05
N THR A 240 3.94 -15.08 4.66
CA THR A 240 4.12 -16.28 5.49
C THR A 240 5.60 -16.59 5.66
N ILE A 241 6.00 -16.91 6.89
CA ILE A 241 7.38 -17.22 7.26
C ILE A 241 7.41 -18.60 7.89
N ALA A 242 8.30 -19.48 7.44
CA ALA A 242 8.44 -20.83 7.97
C ALA A 242 9.90 -21.29 8.01
N TRP A 243 10.13 -22.41 8.69
CA TRP A 243 11.36 -23.19 8.58
C TRP A 243 11.01 -24.55 7.97
N ALA A 244 11.88 -25.07 7.09
CA ALA A 244 11.67 -26.32 6.39
C ALA A 244 12.97 -27.12 6.23
N THR A 245 12.85 -28.34 5.73
CA THR A 245 13.99 -29.15 5.27
C THR A 245 14.06 -29.17 3.74
N PRO A 246 15.23 -29.50 3.15
CA PRO A 246 15.35 -29.79 1.71
C PRO A 246 14.39 -30.88 1.20
N ARG A 247 13.87 -31.75 2.07
CA ARG A 247 12.85 -32.76 1.71
C ARG A 247 11.45 -32.16 1.53
N GLN A 248 11.18 -30.97 2.07
CA GLN A 248 9.89 -30.28 1.97
C GLN A 248 9.93 -29.13 0.94
N VAL A 249 11.09 -28.48 0.83
CA VAL A 249 11.38 -27.43 -0.16
C VAL A 249 12.71 -27.80 -0.81
N ARG A 250 12.66 -28.41 -1.99
CA ARG A 250 13.82 -28.98 -2.71
C ARG A 250 14.90 -27.94 -2.98
N ARG A 251 14.50 -26.68 -3.16
CA ARG A 251 15.40 -25.54 -3.37
C ARG A 251 16.28 -25.16 -2.16
N LEU A 252 16.05 -25.75 -0.98
CA LEU A 252 16.97 -25.65 0.16
C LEU A 252 18.15 -26.65 0.07
N ALA A 253 18.15 -27.56 -0.91
CA ALA A 253 19.31 -28.43 -1.15
C ALA A 253 20.51 -27.62 -1.67
N GLY A 254 21.73 -28.18 -1.53
CA GLY A 254 22.95 -27.56 -2.09
C GLY A 254 23.51 -26.38 -1.30
N GLY A 255 23.20 -26.28 0.01
CA GLY A 255 23.76 -25.23 0.88
C GLY A 255 22.94 -23.94 0.94
N VAL A 256 21.73 -23.94 0.36
CA VAL A 256 20.78 -22.82 0.41
C VAL A 256 20.12 -22.73 1.78
N VAL A 257 20.40 -21.66 2.52
CA VAL A 257 19.88 -21.49 3.90
C VAL A 257 18.58 -20.69 4.01
N GLY A 258 18.16 -20.03 2.92
CA GLY A 258 16.93 -19.25 2.87
C GLY A 258 16.40 -19.02 1.45
N ILE A 259 15.09 -18.77 1.37
CA ILE A 259 14.36 -18.41 0.15
C ILE A 259 13.23 -17.44 0.51
N GLY A 260 13.31 -16.23 -0.04
CA GLY A 260 12.27 -15.22 -0.03
C GLY A 260 11.66 -14.98 -1.42
N GLY A 261 10.51 -14.31 -1.46
CA GLY A 261 9.91 -13.83 -2.70
C GLY A 261 8.41 -13.52 -2.58
N SER A 262 7.85 -12.94 -3.63
CA SER A 262 6.42 -12.61 -3.72
C SER A 262 5.80 -12.98 -5.07
N GLY A 263 4.50 -13.28 -5.02
CA GLY A 263 3.60 -13.32 -6.16
C GLY A 263 2.49 -12.27 -5.99
N GLY A 264 1.74 -12.03 -7.05
CA GLY A 264 0.77 -10.96 -7.06
C GLY A 264 -0.12 -10.98 -8.29
N ARG A 265 -0.66 -9.80 -8.58
CA ARG A 265 -1.54 -9.56 -9.72
C ARG A 265 -1.12 -8.32 -10.48
N MET A 266 -1.44 -8.26 -11.76
CA MET A 266 -1.14 -7.13 -12.63
C MET A 266 -2.41 -6.67 -13.34
N THR A 267 -2.52 -5.36 -13.62
CA THR A 267 -3.55 -4.84 -14.51
C THR A 267 -3.43 -5.45 -15.91
N SER A 268 -4.55 -5.58 -16.64
CA SER A 268 -4.57 -6.28 -17.94
C SER A 268 -3.77 -5.58 -19.05
N ASP A 269 -3.37 -4.32 -18.85
CA ASP A 269 -2.50 -3.51 -19.70
C ASP A 269 -1.00 -3.61 -19.30
N GLY A 270 -0.68 -4.37 -18.25
CA GLY A 270 0.68 -4.50 -17.72
C GLY A 270 1.21 -3.28 -16.94
N SER A 271 0.41 -2.23 -16.72
CA SER A 271 0.92 -0.95 -16.20
C SER A 271 1.16 -0.94 -14.68
N VAL A 272 0.40 -1.70 -13.89
CA VAL A 272 0.51 -1.73 -12.41
C VAL A 272 0.56 -3.17 -11.89
N GLY A 273 1.65 -3.52 -11.21
CA GLY A 273 1.80 -4.78 -10.49
C GLY A 273 1.61 -4.61 -8.98
N VAL A 274 0.76 -5.45 -8.36
CA VAL A 274 0.54 -5.48 -6.91
C VAL A 274 0.88 -6.85 -6.35
N PHE A 275 1.83 -6.90 -5.42
CA PHE A 275 2.07 -8.09 -4.61
C PHE A 275 0.91 -8.29 -3.63
N ASP A 276 0.37 -9.51 -3.62
CA ASP A 276 -0.69 -9.91 -2.67
C ASP A 276 -0.30 -11.12 -1.80
N ARG A 277 0.83 -11.77 -2.11
CA ARG A 277 1.30 -12.95 -1.38
C ARG A 277 2.82 -13.07 -1.39
N GLY A 278 3.42 -12.95 -0.22
CA GLY A 278 4.85 -13.13 0.06
C GLY A 278 5.13 -14.39 0.86
N GLY A 279 6.31 -14.96 0.64
CA GLY A 279 6.79 -16.16 1.29
C GLY A 279 8.24 -16.03 1.69
N VAL A 280 8.57 -16.50 2.90
CA VAL A 280 9.94 -16.78 3.35
C VAL A 280 9.97 -18.19 3.91
N VAL A 281 10.92 -19.00 3.46
CA VAL A 281 11.27 -20.26 4.10
C VAL A 281 12.76 -20.31 4.35
N LEU A 282 13.15 -20.70 5.56
CA LEU A 282 14.54 -20.87 5.97
C LEU A 282 14.85 -22.36 6.14
N ASP A 283 16.09 -22.77 5.90
CA ASP A 283 16.52 -24.10 6.29
C ASP A 283 16.56 -24.20 7.82
N ARG A 284 15.79 -25.13 8.37
CA ARG A 284 15.74 -25.42 9.81
C ARG A 284 17.03 -26.03 10.36
N THR A 285 17.93 -26.49 9.50
CA THR A 285 19.24 -27.02 9.85
C THR A 285 20.30 -25.93 9.99
N PHE A 286 20.08 -24.75 9.39
CA PHE A 286 20.98 -23.61 9.48
C PHE A 286 21.17 -23.15 10.94
N ARG A 287 22.42 -23.18 11.42
CA ARG A 287 22.79 -22.81 12.79
C ARG A 287 23.49 -21.47 12.80
N ALA A 288 22.76 -20.42 13.19
CA ALA A 288 23.32 -19.09 13.41
C ALA A 288 22.67 -18.39 14.61
N PRO A 289 23.36 -17.42 15.24
CA PRO A 289 22.81 -16.64 16.33
C PRO A 289 21.50 -15.92 15.95
N ALA A 290 20.47 -16.06 16.80
CA ALA A 290 19.17 -15.39 16.66
C ALA A 290 19.20 -13.91 17.13
N ARG A 291 20.12 -13.14 16.55
CA ARG A 291 20.36 -11.70 16.78
C ARG A 291 20.46 -10.94 15.45
N PHE A 292 20.51 -9.62 15.53
CA PHE A 292 20.90 -8.71 14.45
C PHE A 292 22.33 -8.22 14.64
N GLY A 293 22.83 -7.40 13.71
CA GLY A 293 24.19 -6.88 13.73
C GLY A 293 25.21 -7.85 13.11
N PRO A 294 26.51 -7.54 13.18
CA PRO A 294 27.50 -8.09 12.26
C PRO A 294 27.64 -9.62 12.25
N GLY A 295 28.03 -10.13 11.09
CA GLY A 295 28.32 -11.52 10.80
C GLY A 295 27.14 -12.33 10.26
N GLN A 296 27.40 -13.63 10.08
CA GLN A 296 26.41 -14.62 9.66
C GLN A 296 25.39 -14.84 10.79
N THR A 297 24.27 -14.13 10.74
CA THR A 297 23.21 -14.21 11.75
C THR A 297 21.86 -14.53 11.12
N LEU A 298 20.97 -15.13 11.91
CA LEU A 298 19.57 -15.32 11.50
C LEU A 298 18.87 -13.98 11.25
N GLY A 299 19.28 -12.90 11.93
CA GLY A 299 18.75 -11.55 11.67
C GLY A 299 19.15 -11.03 10.29
N THR A 300 20.42 -11.18 9.90
CA THR A 300 20.91 -10.82 8.55
C THR A 300 20.18 -11.61 7.47
N LEU A 301 20.08 -12.94 7.63
CA LEU A 301 19.35 -13.82 6.71
C LEU A 301 17.87 -13.43 6.60
N LEU A 302 17.18 -13.19 7.72
CA LEU A 302 15.79 -12.74 7.70
C LEU A 302 15.60 -11.38 7.02
N LEU A 303 16.55 -10.44 7.17
CA LEU A 303 16.49 -9.17 6.43
C LEU A 303 16.60 -9.41 4.93
N HIS A 304 17.50 -10.29 4.47
CA HIS A 304 17.63 -10.68 3.07
C HIS A 304 16.34 -11.30 2.51
N GLU A 305 15.84 -12.37 3.13
CA GLU A 305 14.66 -13.08 2.60
C GLU A 305 13.37 -12.26 2.71
N VAL A 306 13.20 -11.45 3.77
CA VAL A 306 12.04 -10.55 3.85
C VAL A 306 12.22 -9.37 2.88
N GLY A 307 13.45 -8.94 2.58
CA GLY A 307 13.78 -7.99 1.52
C GLY A 307 13.26 -8.46 0.15
N HIS A 308 13.57 -9.71 -0.22
CA HIS A 308 12.93 -10.36 -1.37
C HIS A 308 11.42 -10.41 -1.25
N ALA A 309 10.90 -10.86 -0.10
CA ALA A 309 9.47 -10.99 0.10
C ALA A 309 8.70 -9.64 0.05
N VAL A 310 9.34 -8.48 0.23
CA VAL A 310 8.71 -7.16 0.02
C VAL A 310 9.04 -6.50 -1.33
N GLY A 311 9.91 -7.12 -2.15
CA GLY A 311 10.10 -6.73 -3.55
C GLY A 311 11.50 -6.28 -3.95
N LEU A 312 12.56 -6.59 -3.19
CA LEU A 312 13.95 -6.38 -3.65
C LEU A 312 14.51 -7.62 -4.37
N GLY A 313 15.37 -7.39 -5.37
CA GLY A 313 16.19 -8.42 -6.03
C GLY A 313 17.66 -8.30 -5.62
N HIS A 314 18.49 -9.27 -6.01
CA HIS A 314 19.92 -9.25 -5.69
C HIS A 314 20.71 -8.11 -6.35
N VAL A 315 21.81 -7.75 -5.69
CA VAL A 315 22.81 -6.78 -6.17
C VAL A 315 24.24 -7.24 -5.91
N GLY A 316 25.19 -6.74 -6.71
CA GLY A 316 26.62 -7.09 -6.59
C GLY A 316 27.39 -6.35 -5.49
N ASP A 317 26.81 -5.32 -4.85
CA ASP A 317 27.49 -4.57 -3.79
C ASP A 317 27.39 -5.31 -2.44
N ALA A 318 28.50 -5.92 -2.01
CA ALA A 318 28.57 -6.70 -0.77
C ALA A 318 28.28 -5.93 0.53
N ARG A 319 28.16 -4.59 0.47
CA ARG A 319 27.72 -3.74 1.59
C ARG A 319 26.20 -3.69 1.76
N GLN A 320 25.44 -4.22 0.79
CA GLN A 320 23.98 -4.33 0.84
C GLN A 320 23.57 -5.68 1.42
N VAL A 321 22.47 -5.71 2.17
CA VAL A 321 21.83 -6.94 2.65
C VAL A 321 21.37 -7.79 1.46
N MET A 322 20.94 -7.17 0.36
CA MET A 322 20.56 -7.89 -0.87
C MET A 322 21.74 -8.42 -1.71
N TYR A 323 22.95 -8.48 -1.15
CA TYR A 323 24.04 -9.27 -1.76
C TYR A 323 23.75 -10.78 -1.66
N PRO A 324 23.95 -11.59 -2.72
CA PRO A 324 23.46 -12.98 -2.80
C PRO A 324 24.18 -14.04 -1.94
N SER A 325 24.96 -13.66 -0.92
CA SER A 325 25.62 -14.63 -0.02
C SER A 325 25.75 -14.12 1.42
N LEU A 326 25.69 -15.04 2.41
CA LEU A 326 25.85 -14.72 3.83
C LEU A 326 27.32 -14.59 4.20
N ARG A 327 27.87 -13.40 4.02
CA ARG A 327 29.29 -13.18 4.30
C ARG A 327 29.59 -13.02 5.80
N PRO A 328 30.77 -13.47 6.28
CA PRO A 328 31.26 -13.20 7.64
C PRO A 328 31.40 -11.70 7.99
N ASP A 329 31.61 -10.84 6.99
CA ASP A 329 31.76 -9.39 7.12
C ASP A 329 30.43 -8.61 7.00
N ALA A 330 29.30 -9.29 6.81
CA ALA A 330 28.00 -8.65 6.64
C ALA A 330 27.63 -7.78 7.86
N LEU A 331 27.22 -6.53 7.61
CA LEU A 331 26.97 -5.54 8.67
C LEU A 331 25.73 -5.83 9.55
N GLY A 332 24.82 -6.71 9.08
CA GLY A 332 23.58 -7.06 9.79
C GLY A 332 22.57 -5.91 9.94
N ARG A 333 22.65 -4.91 9.04
CA ARG A 333 21.74 -3.77 8.87
C ARG A 333 21.71 -3.37 7.38
N TRP A 334 20.67 -2.66 6.97
CA TRP A 334 20.52 -2.18 5.59
C TRP A 334 21.70 -1.31 5.12
N GLY A 335 22.15 -1.54 3.88
CA GLY A 335 23.00 -0.61 3.15
C GLY A 335 22.20 0.53 2.51
N ALA A 336 22.90 1.49 1.91
CA ALA A 336 22.29 2.67 1.30
C ALA A 336 21.36 2.31 0.13
N GLY A 337 21.73 1.29 -0.67
CA GLY A 337 20.94 0.75 -1.75
C GLY A 337 19.68 0.08 -1.21
N ASP A 338 19.80 -0.81 -0.23
CA ASP A 338 18.63 -1.46 0.39
C ASP A 338 17.60 -0.43 0.89
N LEU A 339 18.04 0.64 1.56
CA LEU A 339 17.17 1.71 2.05
C LEU A 339 16.48 2.47 0.90
N ALA A 340 17.21 2.80 -0.17
CA ALA A 340 16.65 3.45 -1.35
C ALA A 340 15.62 2.55 -2.07
N GLY A 341 15.94 1.26 -2.20
CA GLY A 341 15.05 0.25 -2.76
C GLY A 341 13.79 0.05 -1.93
N LEU A 342 13.91 -0.13 -0.62
CA LEU A 342 12.78 -0.31 0.30
C LEU A 342 11.83 0.90 0.29
N ARG A 343 12.35 2.12 0.19
CA ARG A 343 11.52 3.33 -0.04
C ARG A 343 10.80 3.31 -1.40
N ARG A 344 11.41 2.75 -2.44
CA ARG A 344 10.87 2.70 -3.81
C ARG A 344 9.87 1.56 -4.04
N VAL A 345 10.00 0.43 -3.34
CA VAL A 345 9.00 -0.67 -3.37
C VAL A 345 7.98 -0.60 -2.22
N GLY A 346 8.20 0.31 -1.25
CA GLY A 346 7.32 0.54 -0.11
C GLY A 346 6.39 1.75 -0.26
N ALA A 347 6.06 2.36 0.87
CA ALA A 347 5.06 3.43 0.97
C ALA A 347 5.46 4.78 0.38
N GLY A 348 6.75 4.98 0.05
CA GLY A 348 7.22 6.18 -0.64
C GLY A 348 6.55 6.44 -1.99
N GLN A 349 5.79 5.47 -2.53
CA GLN A 349 5.05 5.55 -3.78
C GLN A 349 3.52 5.66 -3.63
N GLY A 350 2.98 5.87 -2.42
CA GLY A 350 1.52 5.98 -2.21
C GLY A 350 0.76 4.67 -2.43
N CYS A 351 -0.57 4.71 -2.51
CA CYS A 351 -1.37 3.49 -2.73
C CYS A 351 -0.96 2.76 -4.03
N ALA A 352 -1.06 1.43 -4.06
CA ALA A 352 -0.69 0.61 -5.22
C ALA A 352 -1.89 0.00 -5.97
N SER A 353 -3.12 0.25 -5.52
CA SER A 353 -4.32 -0.50 -5.92
C SER A 353 -4.50 -0.69 -7.43
N LEU A 354 -4.75 -1.93 -7.85
CA LEU A 354 -5.09 -2.30 -9.24
C LEU A 354 -6.34 -1.57 -9.78
N THR A 355 -7.19 -1.06 -8.88
CA THR A 355 -8.17 -0.02 -9.21
C THR A 355 -7.47 1.35 -9.29
N ALA A 356 -6.88 1.64 -10.45
CA ALA A 356 -6.26 2.91 -10.76
C ALA A 356 -6.67 3.42 -12.15
N ALA A 357 -7.96 3.79 -12.27
CA ALA A 357 -8.44 4.66 -13.34
C ALA A 357 -9.51 5.61 -12.77
N THR A 358 -9.06 6.63 -12.04
CA THR A 358 -9.90 7.81 -11.80
C THR A 358 -10.30 8.38 -13.16
N ARG A 359 -11.59 8.70 -13.34
CA ARG A 359 -12.16 9.14 -14.63
C ARG A 359 -11.39 10.33 -15.22
N VAL A 360 -10.52 10.08 -16.19
CA VAL A 360 -10.26 11.06 -17.24
C VAL A 360 -11.52 11.13 -18.11
N ALA A 361 -11.91 12.33 -18.52
CA ALA A 361 -13.24 12.63 -19.05
C ALA A 361 -13.77 11.60 -20.08
N GLY A 362 -14.95 11.04 -19.80
CA GLY A 362 -15.87 10.55 -20.83
C GLY A 362 -15.65 9.16 -21.44
N ARG A 363 -14.71 8.32 -20.99
CA ARG A 363 -14.56 6.97 -21.58
C ARG A 363 -14.25 5.85 -20.59
N THR A 364 -15.30 5.13 -20.18
CA THR A 364 -15.21 3.88 -19.43
C THR A 364 -14.70 2.76 -20.35
N VAL A 365 -13.47 2.28 -20.14
CA VAL A 365 -13.00 1.03 -20.75
C VAL A 365 -13.23 -0.10 -19.73
N ALA A 366 -13.91 -1.17 -20.14
CA ALA A 366 -14.12 -2.32 -19.27
C ALA A 366 -12.78 -3.04 -19.06
N GLY A 367 -12.18 -2.89 -17.88
CA GLY A 367 -10.91 -3.53 -17.54
C GLY A 367 -11.06 -5.06 -17.50
N GLY A 368 -10.17 -5.77 -18.19
CA GLY A 368 -10.09 -7.22 -18.11
C GLY A 368 -9.69 -7.67 -16.70
N ALA A 369 -10.02 -8.92 -16.34
CA ALA A 369 -9.62 -9.47 -15.06
C ALA A 369 -8.07 -9.46 -14.91
N PRO A 370 -7.52 -9.04 -13.76
CA PRO A 370 -6.09 -8.91 -13.57
C PRO A 370 -5.37 -10.27 -13.61
N GLU A 371 -4.25 -10.34 -14.33
CA GLU A 371 -3.46 -11.56 -14.47
C GLU A 371 -2.78 -11.92 -13.13
N VAL A 372 -2.71 -13.22 -12.80
CA VAL A 372 -2.07 -13.71 -11.57
C VAL A 372 -0.62 -14.12 -11.85
N VAL A 373 0.32 -13.22 -11.59
CA VAL A 373 1.75 -13.53 -11.64
C VAL A 373 2.12 -14.36 -10.41
N ARG A 374 2.45 -15.64 -10.66
CA ARG A 374 2.90 -16.56 -9.61
C ARG A 374 4.24 -16.09 -9.03
N PHE A 375 4.56 -16.57 -7.83
CA PHE A 375 5.86 -16.31 -7.19
C PHE A 375 6.99 -16.48 -8.19
N ALA A 376 7.76 -15.42 -8.41
CA ALA A 376 9.04 -15.47 -9.09
C ALA A 376 10.12 -15.59 -8.02
N PRO A 377 10.57 -16.81 -7.68
CA PRO A 377 11.74 -16.97 -6.84
C PRO A 377 12.99 -16.49 -7.59
N ASP A 378 13.89 -15.81 -6.89
CA ASP A 378 15.21 -15.50 -7.44
C ASP A 378 15.97 -16.83 -7.73
N PRO A 379 16.55 -17.03 -8.93
CA PRO A 379 17.32 -18.23 -9.24
C PRO A 379 18.60 -18.36 -8.40
N HIS A 380 19.15 -17.27 -7.85
CA HIS A 380 20.40 -17.26 -7.10
C HIS A 380 20.18 -17.53 -5.61
N ALA A 381 19.77 -18.76 -5.29
CA ALA A 381 19.46 -19.14 -3.92
C ALA A 381 20.70 -19.09 -2.97
N TYR A 382 20.48 -18.67 -1.73
CA TYR A 382 21.50 -18.10 -0.83
C TYR A 382 22.48 -19.14 -0.26
N ALA A 383 23.63 -19.31 -0.92
CA ALA A 383 24.70 -20.22 -0.50
C ALA A 383 25.62 -19.61 0.56
N LEU A 384 26.01 -20.42 1.56
CA LEU A 384 27.12 -20.09 2.46
C LEU A 384 28.43 -20.17 1.67
N GLY A 385 29.18 -19.07 1.62
CA GLY A 385 30.26 -18.88 0.65
C GLY A 385 31.42 -19.87 0.76
N GLY A 386 31.85 -20.38 -0.38
CA GLY A 386 33.08 -21.15 -0.56
C GLY A 386 33.58 -21.02 -2.01
N THR A 387 34.75 -20.39 -2.18
CA THR A 387 35.51 -20.15 -3.43
C THR A 387 34.87 -19.26 -4.51
N ASP A 388 35.70 -18.39 -5.09
CA ASP A 388 35.33 -17.45 -6.15
C ASP A 388 35.04 -18.13 -7.49
N ALA A 389 33.94 -17.76 -8.15
CA ALA A 389 33.72 -18.02 -9.57
C ALA A 389 32.78 -17.01 -10.23
N ALA A 390 33.26 -16.40 -11.32
CA ALA A 390 32.50 -15.76 -12.40
C ALA A 390 31.50 -14.64 -12.02
N ALA A 391 32.03 -13.41 -11.91
CA ALA A 391 31.29 -12.23 -12.36
C ALA A 391 31.15 -12.28 -13.90
N GLY A 392 30.09 -12.92 -14.39
CA GLY A 392 29.78 -13.01 -15.82
C GLY A 392 29.16 -11.71 -16.35
N ALA A 393 29.93 -10.95 -17.13
CA ALA A 393 29.38 -9.84 -17.91
C ALA A 393 28.50 -10.39 -19.05
N HIS A 394 27.30 -9.85 -19.20
CA HIS A 394 26.53 -9.98 -20.45
C HIS A 394 26.77 -8.76 -21.33
N PRO A 395 27.28 -8.92 -22.56
CA PRO A 395 27.30 -7.84 -23.54
C PRO A 395 25.90 -7.59 -24.09
N HIS A 396 25.70 -6.41 -24.67
CA HIS A 396 24.48 -6.06 -25.41
C HIS A 396 24.35 -6.86 -26.70
N GLY A 397 23.11 -7.22 -27.05
CA GLY A 397 22.66 -7.81 -28.30
C GLY A 397 21.15 -7.75 -28.35
#